data_AF-A0A397GRH6-F1
#
_entry.id   AF-A0A397GRH6-F1
#
_cell.length_a   1.000
_cell.length_b   1.000
_cell.length_c   1.000
_cell.angle_alpha   90.00
_cell.angle_beta   90.00
_cell.angle_gamma   90.00
#
_symmetry.space_group_name_H-M   'P 1'
#
loop_
_entity.id
_entity.type
_entity.pdbx_description
1 polymer ?
#
loop_
_entity_poly.entity_id
_entity_poly.type
_entity_poly.pdbx_seq_one_letter_code
_entity_poly.pdbx_strand_id
1 'polypeptide(L)'
;MRVSRSSRNTRDSIGSVSAPFNEGKEFDSLYREFNEMLHFVVRGITFATETAADLEEANEKEEVANLEGIVRKYVDMENNLNNKREAIDELRTKMNAGNKVDLVETFESLHESAFEEYENSTENEKYFQNEYYIEFRQKIWEVNHPDEAMPTLDGNDDDDIVMGQQKESLFCPITTLLFEEPVTGKVCKHTYSKDAILQLIRRNRNTVVCPVAGCDKHITEHDLIPNKRIERKVARYRVTGNDPMDDVEYMNIE
;
A
#
# COMPACT_ATOMS: atom_id res chain seq x y z
N MET A 1 31.17 3.53 -81.26
CA MET A 1 29.80 3.86 -80.82
C MET A 1 29.80 4.09 -79.32
N ARG A 2 29.31 5.24 -78.85
CA ARG A 2 28.98 5.55 -77.44
C ARG A 2 27.92 4.56 -76.92
N VAL A 3 27.89 4.24 -75.63
CA VAL A 3 26.96 4.83 -74.62
C VAL A 3 27.48 4.54 -73.19
N SER A 4 27.34 5.55 -72.32
CA SER A 4 27.61 5.60 -70.88
C SER A 4 26.38 5.23 -70.01
N ARG A 5 26.60 4.77 -68.76
CA ARG A 5 25.76 4.94 -67.52
C ARG A 5 26.37 4.04 -66.41
N SER A 6 27.03 4.57 -65.38
CA SER A 6 26.49 5.02 -64.08
C SER A 6 25.56 4.03 -63.38
N SER A 7 25.95 3.48 -62.22
CA SER A 7 25.20 3.60 -60.95
C SER A 7 25.66 2.61 -59.84
N ARG A 8 26.06 3.21 -58.70
CA ARG A 8 25.85 2.82 -57.29
C ARG A 8 26.59 1.64 -56.64
N ASN A 9 27.57 2.08 -55.86
CA ASN A 9 28.05 1.57 -54.58
C ASN A 9 26.94 1.58 -53.50
N THR A 10 26.73 0.48 -52.78
CA THR A 10 26.11 0.47 -51.44
C THR A 10 26.72 -0.64 -50.59
N ARG A 11 27.67 -0.24 -49.73
CA ARG A 11 28.00 -0.94 -48.49
C ARG A 11 26.90 -0.58 -47.49
N ASP A 12 26.04 -1.53 -47.14
CA ASP A 12 25.19 -1.39 -45.96
C ASP A 12 25.88 -2.03 -44.76
N SER A 13 26.66 -1.20 -44.09
CA SER A 13 27.03 -1.38 -42.69
C SER A 13 25.77 -1.19 -41.84
N ILE A 14 25.27 -2.29 -41.27
CA ILE A 14 24.28 -2.27 -40.19
C ILE A 14 25.00 -1.77 -38.94
N GLY A 15 25.06 -0.45 -38.80
CA GLY A 15 25.43 0.21 -37.55
C GLY A 15 24.22 0.16 -36.62
N SER A 16 24.28 -0.65 -35.56
CA SER A 16 23.41 -0.50 -34.41
C SER A 16 23.75 0.83 -33.72
N VAL A 17 22.99 1.88 -34.03
CA VAL A 17 23.10 3.15 -33.31
C VAL A 17 22.36 2.98 -31.98
N SER A 18 23.05 2.48 -30.96
CA SER A 18 22.61 2.70 -29.58
C SER A 18 22.69 4.20 -29.32
N ALA A 19 21.59 4.79 -28.84
CA ALA A 19 21.56 6.20 -28.46
C ALA A 19 22.71 6.51 -27.45
N PRO A 20 23.29 7.72 -27.47
CA PRO A 20 24.32 8.09 -26.52
C PRO A 20 23.76 7.98 -25.10
N PHE A 21 24.48 7.26 -24.23
CA PHE A 21 24.18 7.09 -22.81
C PHE A 21 24.00 8.47 -22.16
N ASN A 22 22.82 8.73 -21.60
CA ASN A 22 22.51 9.96 -20.88
C ASN A 22 22.29 9.60 -19.42
N GLU A 23 23.34 9.74 -18.62
CA GLU A 23 23.40 9.39 -17.20
C GLU A 23 22.16 9.89 -16.43
N GLY A 24 21.74 11.13 -16.65
CA GLY A 24 20.55 11.70 -16.00
C GLY A 24 19.24 10.98 -16.35
N LYS A 25 19.05 10.59 -17.62
CA LYS A 25 17.85 9.85 -18.04
C LYS A 25 17.83 8.43 -17.51
N GLU A 26 19.00 7.79 -17.42
CA GLU A 26 19.14 6.44 -16.88
C GLU A 26 18.87 6.42 -15.36
N PHE A 27 19.40 7.39 -14.62
CA PHE A 27 19.06 7.58 -13.20
C PHE A 27 17.56 7.79 -12.99
N ASP A 28 16.92 8.64 -13.80
CA ASP A 28 15.48 8.85 -13.70
C ASP A 28 14.68 7.57 -14.05
N SER A 29 15.19 6.71 -14.95
CA SER A 29 14.54 5.42 -15.26
C SER A 29 14.65 4.45 -14.11
N LEU A 30 15.85 4.28 -13.58
CA LEU A 30 16.12 3.41 -12.46
C LEU A 30 15.32 3.83 -11.21
N TYR A 31 15.22 5.13 -10.95
CA TYR A 31 14.39 5.66 -9.86
C TYR A 31 12.90 5.33 -10.02
N ARG A 32 12.37 5.40 -11.26
CA ARG A 32 10.98 4.98 -11.53
C ARG A 32 10.76 3.50 -11.27
N GLU A 33 11.69 2.66 -11.71
CA GLU A 33 11.63 1.21 -11.51
C GLU A 33 11.67 0.84 -10.01
N PHE A 34 12.52 1.52 -9.21
CA PHE A 34 12.54 1.35 -7.76
C PHE A 34 11.20 1.71 -7.11
N ASN A 35 10.60 2.84 -7.49
CA ASN A 35 9.30 3.24 -6.96
C ASN A 35 8.19 2.26 -7.34
N GLU A 36 8.24 1.69 -8.55
CA GLU A 36 7.28 0.67 -8.98
C GLU A 36 7.43 -0.62 -8.15
N MET A 37 8.67 -1.06 -7.91
CA MET A 37 8.95 -2.21 -7.04
C MET A 37 8.49 -1.96 -5.60
N LEU A 38 8.77 -0.79 -5.03
CA LEU A 38 8.30 -0.39 -3.70
C LEU A 38 6.77 -0.42 -3.61
N HIS A 39 6.08 0.08 -4.63
CA HIS A 39 4.62 0.01 -4.68
C HIS A 39 4.08 -1.44 -4.65
N PHE A 40 4.73 -2.39 -5.35
CA PHE A 40 4.36 -3.79 -5.28
C PHE A 40 4.64 -4.42 -3.91
N VAL A 41 5.74 -4.05 -3.26
CA VAL A 41 6.08 -4.50 -1.89
C VAL A 41 5.01 -4.04 -0.90
N VAL A 42 4.70 -2.73 -0.86
CA VAL A 42 3.69 -2.16 0.04
C VAL A 42 2.31 -2.78 -0.19
N ARG A 43 1.95 -3.02 -1.46
CA ARG A 43 0.70 -3.71 -1.80
C ARG A 43 0.69 -5.16 -1.32
N GLY A 44 1.82 -5.85 -1.40
CA GLY A 44 2.00 -7.20 -0.85
C GLY A 44 1.79 -7.24 0.65
N ILE A 45 2.38 -6.28 1.39
CA ILE A 45 2.17 -6.14 2.84
C ILE A 45 0.69 -5.91 3.13
N THR A 46 0.05 -4.95 2.46
CA THR A 46 -1.39 -4.65 2.68
C THR A 46 -2.26 -5.89 2.49
N PHE A 47 -2.02 -6.67 1.43
CA PHE A 47 -2.77 -7.89 1.16
C PHE A 47 -2.52 -8.98 2.21
N ALA A 48 -1.26 -9.17 2.61
CA ALA A 48 -0.91 -10.12 3.67
C ALA A 48 -1.57 -9.74 5.00
N THR A 49 -1.60 -8.44 5.33
CA THR A 49 -2.27 -7.91 6.52
C THR A 49 -3.78 -8.13 6.50
N GLU A 50 -4.45 -7.82 5.40
CA GLU A 50 -5.89 -8.06 5.25
C GLU A 50 -6.21 -9.56 5.38
N THR A 51 -5.39 -10.41 4.74
CA THR A 51 -5.56 -11.88 4.81
C THR A 51 -5.30 -12.42 6.21
N ALA A 52 -4.32 -11.89 6.93
CA ALA A 52 -4.01 -12.32 8.30
C ALA A 52 -5.15 -11.98 9.27
N ALA A 53 -5.79 -10.82 9.12
CA ALA A 53 -6.96 -10.48 9.92
C ALA A 53 -8.14 -11.45 9.64
N ASP A 54 -8.35 -11.82 8.38
CA ASP A 54 -9.38 -12.80 8.01
C ASP A 54 -9.10 -14.19 8.60
N LEU A 55 -7.84 -14.63 8.61
CA LEU A 55 -7.40 -15.90 9.18
C LEU A 55 -7.45 -15.91 10.71
N GLU A 56 -7.12 -14.78 11.36
CA GLU A 56 -7.27 -14.62 12.81
C GLU A 56 -8.74 -14.77 13.21
N GLU A 57 -9.67 -14.20 12.44
CA GLU A 57 -11.12 -14.40 12.65
C GLU A 57 -11.58 -15.85 12.41
N ALA A 58 -10.85 -16.62 11.60
CA ALA A 58 -11.05 -18.06 11.41
C ALA A 58 -10.30 -18.91 12.45
N ASN A 59 -9.53 -18.30 13.36
CA ASN A 59 -8.68 -18.95 14.36
C ASN A 59 -7.59 -19.88 13.74
N GLU A 60 -7.13 -19.54 12.52
CA GLU A 60 -6.07 -20.23 11.78
C GLU A 60 -4.68 -19.66 12.14
N LYS A 61 -4.24 -19.94 13.37
CA LYS A 61 -3.07 -19.27 13.99
C LYS A 61 -1.74 -19.56 13.29
N GLU A 62 -1.57 -20.74 12.70
CA GLU A 62 -0.34 -21.13 12.00
C GLU A 62 -0.17 -20.29 10.73
N GLU A 63 -1.25 -20.10 9.99
CA GLU A 63 -1.30 -19.29 8.77
C GLU A 63 -1.08 -17.80 9.07
N VAL A 64 -1.62 -17.29 10.19
CA VAL A 64 -1.33 -15.93 10.66
C VAL A 64 0.16 -15.74 10.95
N ALA A 65 0.79 -16.69 11.65
CA ALA A 65 2.24 -16.64 11.92
C ALA A 65 3.07 -16.74 10.63
N ASN A 66 2.64 -17.55 9.67
CA ASN A 66 3.28 -17.63 8.35
C ASN A 66 3.20 -16.29 7.60
N LEU A 67 2.04 -15.60 7.65
CA LEU A 67 1.87 -14.28 7.06
C LEU A 67 2.70 -13.21 7.77
N GLU A 68 2.86 -13.28 9.10
CA GLU A 68 3.77 -12.39 9.83
C GLU A 68 5.21 -12.51 9.31
N GLY A 69 5.68 -13.74 9.12
CA GLY A 69 6.99 -14.00 8.50
C GLY A 69 7.11 -13.46 7.07
N ILE A 70 6.02 -13.46 6.30
CA ILE A 70 5.98 -12.86 4.95
C ILE A 70 6.02 -11.32 5.02
N VAL A 71 5.26 -10.70 5.92
CA VAL A 71 5.27 -9.25 6.12
C VAL A 71 6.65 -8.76 6.52
N ARG A 72 7.34 -9.45 7.43
CA ARG A 72 8.73 -9.13 7.81
C ARG A 72 9.67 -9.15 6.61
N LYS A 73 9.59 -10.17 5.75
CA LYS A 73 10.37 -10.24 4.50
C LYS A 73 10.06 -9.09 3.54
N TYR A 74 8.82 -8.64 3.47
CA TYR A 74 8.47 -7.47 2.67
C TYR A 74 9.03 -6.18 3.27
N VAL A 75 9.03 -6.02 4.60
CA VAL A 75 9.69 -4.89 5.28
C VAL A 75 11.20 -4.90 5.00
N ASP A 76 11.86 -6.06 5.09
CA ASP A 76 13.28 -6.20 4.74
C ASP A 76 13.54 -5.80 3.27
N MET A 77 12.64 -6.20 2.37
CA MET A 77 12.72 -5.86 0.95
C MET A 77 12.50 -4.36 0.70
N GLU A 78 11.56 -3.74 1.41
CA GLU A 78 11.30 -2.30 1.35
C GLU A 78 12.56 -1.53 1.76
N ASN A 79 13.17 -1.89 2.89
CA ASN A 79 14.41 -1.28 3.37
C ASN A 79 15.53 -1.42 2.32
N ASN A 80 15.72 -2.62 1.77
CA ASN A 80 16.73 -2.85 0.73
C ASN A 80 16.52 -1.97 -0.51
N LEU A 81 15.28 -1.82 -0.97
CA LEU A 81 14.95 -0.97 -2.12
C LEU A 81 15.15 0.51 -1.82
N ASN A 82 14.80 0.96 -0.61
CA ASN A 82 15.04 2.34 -0.17
C ASN A 82 16.54 2.65 -0.07
N ASN A 83 17.35 1.77 0.51
CA ASN A 83 18.81 1.95 0.60
C ASN A 83 19.46 2.08 -0.79
N LYS A 84 19.03 1.24 -1.75
CA LYS A 84 19.50 1.34 -3.14
C LYS A 84 19.09 2.65 -3.80
N ARG A 85 17.87 3.11 -3.55
CA ARG A 85 17.38 4.39 -4.05
C ARG A 85 18.17 5.57 -3.48
N GLU A 86 18.46 5.55 -2.18
CA GLU A 86 19.27 6.57 -1.52
C GLU A 86 20.72 6.59 -2.03
N ALA A 87 21.33 5.42 -2.23
CA ALA A 87 22.65 5.32 -2.85
C ALA A 87 22.69 5.97 -4.25
N ILE A 88 21.62 5.81 -5.04
CA ILE A 88 21.48 6.44 -6.35
C ILE A 88 21.31 7.96 -6.24
N ASP A 89 20.52 8.44 -5.29
CA ASP A 89 20.34 9.88 -5.06
C ASP A 89 21.65 10.54 -4.61
N GLU A 90 22.45 9.86 -3.79
CA GLU A 90 23.78 10.33 -3.40
C GLU A 90 24.75 10.36 -4.58
N LEU A 91 24.76 9.34 -5.44
CA LEU A 91 25.55 9.31 -6.68
C LEU A 91 25.19 10.48 -7.58
N ARG A 92 23.89 10.71 -7.80
CA ARG A 92 23.38 11.84 -8.59
C ARG A 92 23.86 13.17 -8.00
N THR A 93 23.84 13.30 -6.68
CA THR A 93 24.30 14.51 -5.98
C THR A 93 25.80 14.74 -6.16
N LYS A 94 26.63 13.70 -5.97
CA LYS A 94 28.09 13.80 -6.16
C LYS A 94 28.46 14.13 -7.60
N MET A 95 27.75 13.55 -8.58
CA MET A 95 27.95 13.82 -10.01
C MET A 95 27.57 15.26 -10.36
N ASN A 96 26.42 15.75 -9.89
CA ASN A 96 25.97 17.13 -10.12
C ASN A 96 26.91 18.17 -9.50
N ALA A 97 27.63 17.82 -8.43
CA ALA A 97 28.66 18.66 -7.83
C ALA A 97 29.96 18.75 -8.66
N GLY A 98 30.05 18.04 -9.79
CA GLY A 98 31.24 18.01 -10.66
C GLY A 98 32.34 17.08 -10.17
N ASN A 99 32.06 16.22 -9.18
CA ASN A 99 33.03 15.22 -8.73
C ASN A 99 33.20 14.13 -9.79
N LYS A 100 34.44 13.70 -10.02
CA LYS A 100 34.71 12.49 -10.80
C LYS A 100 34.49 11.29 -9.88
N VAL A 101 33.39 10.57 -10.09
CA VAL A 101 32.96 9.45 -9.24
C VAL A 101 33.00 8.16 -10.07
N ASP A 102 33.51 7.08 -9.50
CA ASP A 102 33.28 5.73 -10.03
C ASP A 102 31.88 5.30 -9.59
N LEU A 103 30.95 5.23 -10.56
CA LEU A 103 29.54 4.98 -10.28
C LEU A 103 29.30 3.60 -9.64
N VAL A 104 30.03 2.59 -10.09
CA VAL A 104 29.81 1.21 -9.65
C VAL A 104 30.39 1.02 -8.26
N GLU A 105 31.67 1.37 -8.08
CA GLU A 105 32.33 1.22 -6.78
C GLU A 105 31.64 2.06 -5.69
N THR A 106 31.22 3.27 -6.03
CA THR A 106 30.52 4.13 -5.06
C THR A 106 29.12 3.60 -4.74
N PHE A 107 28.37 3.07 -5.72
CA PHE A 107 27.07 2.43 -5.46
C PHE A 107 27.23 1.21 -4.55
N GLU A 108 28.16 0.31 -4.89
CA GLU A 108 28.40 -0.92 -4.16
C GLU A 108 28.79 -0.63 -2.71
N SER A 109 29.70 0.33 -2.50
CA SER A 109 30.12 0.74 -1.15
C SER A 109 28.98 1.33 -0.32
N LEU A 110 28.14 2.19 -0.91
CA LEU A 110 26.99 2.78 -0.20
C LEU A 110 25.94 1.72 0.13
N HIS A 111 25.63 0.83 -0.83
CA HIS A 111 24.65 -0.23 -0.65
C HIS A 111 25.12 -1.27 0.37
N GLU A 112 26.39 -1.70 0.32
CA GLU A 112 26.96 -2.67 1.25
C GLU A 112 26.99 -2.12 2.68
N SER A 113 27.45 -0.88 2.88
CA SER A 113 27.44 -0.23 4.19
C SER A 113 26.03 -0.15 4.79
N ALA A 114 25.05 0.31 4.02
CA ALA A 114 23.67 0.42 4.49
C ALA A 114 23.03 -0.97 4.73
N PHE A 115 23.39 -1.97 3.91
CA PHE A 115 22.93 -3.34 4.08
C PHE A 115 23.49 -3.97 5.34
N GLU A 116 24.78 -3.82 5.64
CA GLU A 116 25.40 -4.33 6.87
C GLU A 116 24.83 -3.65 8.12
N GLU A 117 24.62 -2.33 8.06
CA GLU A 117 23.97 -1.59 9.16
C GLU A 117 22.56 -2.13 9.45
N TYR A 118 21.76 -2.31 8.39
CA TYR A 118 20.44 -2.90 8.53
C TYR A 118 20.50 -4.33 9.04
N GLU A 119 21.32 -5.20 8.46
CA GLU A 119 21.41 -6.61 8.86
C GLU A 119 21.76 -6.78 10.34
N ASN A 120 22.65 -5.93 10.87
CA ASN A 120 23.06 -5.93 12.26
C ASN A 120 22.11 -5.19 13.22
N SER A 121 21.05 -4.56 12.70
CA SER A 121 20.03 -3.90 13.50
C SER A 121 19.16 -4.93 14.25
N THR A 122 18.65 -4.52 15.41
CA THR A 122 17.78 -5.33 16.26
C THR A 122 16.38 -5.52 15.64
N GLU A 123 15.64 -6.51 16.14
CA GLU A 123 14.25 -6.74 15.73
C GLU A 123 13.35 -5.51 15.97
N ASN A 124 13.60 -4.81 17.08
CA ASN A 124 12.87 -3.58 17.41
C ASN A 124 13.11 -2.48 16.37
N GLU A 125 14.37 -2.24 16.00
CA GLU A 125 14.75 -1.25 15.00
C GLU A 125 14.22 -1.62 13.60
N LYS A 126 14.20 -2.91 13.25
CA LYS A 126 13.72 -3.37 11.94
C LYS A 126 12.20 -3.31 11.82
N TYR A 127 11.46 -3.74 12.84
CA TYR A 127 10.04 -4.04 12.70
C TYR A 127 9.15 -3.24 13.65
N PHE A 128 9.53 -3.07 14.92
CA PHE A 128 8.59 -2.54 15.92
C PHE A 128 8.34 -1.04 15.79
N GLN A 129 9.22 -0.36 15.05
CA GLN A 129 9.06 1.04 14.65
C GLN A 129 8.57 1.19 13.21
N ASN A 130 8.40 0.09 12.46
CA ASN A 130 7.94 0.13 11.08
C ASN A 130 6.41 0.23 11.01
N GLU A 131 5.89 1.29 10.40
CA GLU A 131 4.44 1.57 10.33
C GLU A 131 3.62 0.40 9.76
N TYR A 132 4.09 -0.26 8.70
CA TYR A 132 3.36 -1.37 8.08
C TYR A 132 3.30 -2.61 8.98
N TYR A 133 4.39 -2.88 9.71
CA TYR A 133 4.42 -4.00 10.64
C TYR A 133 3.56 -3.72 11.88
N ILE A 134 3.58 -2.48 12.39
CA ILE A 134 2.68 -2.09 13.49
C ILE A 134 1.22 -2.20 13.04
N GLU A 135 0.87 -1.72 11.84
CA GLU A 135 -0.49 -1.85 11.29
C GLU A 135 -0.91 -3.31 11.16
N PHE A 136 0.00 -4.19 10.72
CA PHE A 136 -0.23 -5.64 10.66
C PHE A 136 -0.61 -6.20 12.03
N ARG A 137 0.21 -5.93 13.05
CA ARG A 137 0.00 -6.41 14.42
C ARG A 137 -1.28 -5.84 15.02
N GLN A 138 -1.56 -4.55 14.79
CA GLN A 138 -2.75 -3.88 15.28
C GLN A 138 -4.03 -4.49 14.69
N LYS A 139 -4.08 -4.71 13.38
CA LYS A 139 -5.25 -5.31 12.72
C LYS A 139 -5.55 -6.72 13.21
N ILE A 140 -4.52 -7.51 13.52
CA ILE A 140 -4.69 -8.84 14.12
C ILE A 140 -5.21 -8.72 15.55
N TRP A 141 -4.63 -7.81 16.35
CA TRP A 141 -5.06 -7.58 17.74
C TRP A 141 -6.54 -7.18 17.83
N GLU A 142 -6.98 -6.24 17.00
CA GLU A 142 -8.35 -5.71 16.96
C GLU A 142 -9.43 -6.76 16.67
N VAL A 143 -9.07 -7.91 16.08
CA VAL A 143 -10.01 -9.02 15.82
C VAL A 143 -10.63 -9.52 17.11
N ASN A 144 -9.79 -9.71 18.15
CA ASN A 144 -10.20 -10.24 19.43
C ASN A 144 -10.36 -9.15 20.52
N HIS A 145 -9.88 -7.93 20.25
CA HIS A 145 -9.86 -6.81 21.20
C HIS A 145 -10.33 -5.49 20.54
N PRO A 146 -11.60 -5.39 20.12
CA PRO A 146 -12.08 -4.30 19.27
C PRO A 146 -12.08 -2.91 19.95
N ASP A 147 -12.11 -2.87 21.28
CA ASP A 147 -12.18 -1.64 22.08
C ASP A 147 -10.91 -1.41 22.93
N GLU A 148 -9.87 -2.23 22.73
CA GLU A 148 -8.61 -2.13 23.48
C GLU A 148 -7.49 -1.67 22.54
N ALA A 149 -6.61 -0.81 23.05
CA ALA A 149 -5.39 -0.48 22.33
C ALA A 149 -4.49 -1.73 22.26
N MET A 150 -3.79 -1.91 21.13
CA MET A 150 -2.77 -2.93 21.05
C MET A 150 -1.65 -2.58 22.02
N PRO A 151 -1.16 -3.53 22.84
CA PRO A 151 0.03 -3.34 23.65
C PRO A 151 1.26 -2.98 22.80
N THR A 152 2.26 -2.36 23.42
CA THR A 152 3.53 -2.08 22.74
C THR A 152 4.21 -3.39 22.30
N LEU A 153 4.89 -3.35 21.15
CA LEU A 153 5.48 -4.54 20.55
C LEU A 153 6.77 -5.00 21.26
N ASP A 154 7.48 -4.07 21.89
CA ASP A 154 8.69 -4.31 22.67
C ASP A 154 8.42 -4.82 24.10
N GLY A 155 7.14 -4.87 24.50
CA GLY A 155 6.73 -5.28 25.84
C GLY A 155 7.14 -4.28 26.93
N ASN A 156 7.54 -3.07 26.56
CA ASN A 156 7.83 -1.99 27.47
C ASN A 156 6.60 -1.06 27.50
N ASP A 157 5.88 -1.04 28.62
CA ASP A 157 4.63 -0.28 28.78
C ASP A 157 4.84 1.27 28.81
N ASP A 158 6.07 1.75 28.56
CA ASP A 158 6.48 3.15 28.83
C ASP A 158 6.68 4.03 27.58
N ASP A 159 6.57 3.51 26.35
CA ASP A 159 6.71 4.33 25.14
C ASP A 159 5.38 4.49 24.39
N ASP A 160 4.76 5.66 24.59
CA ASP A 160 3.52 6.13 23.96
C ASP A 160 3.66 6.31 22.42
N ILE A 161 3.72 5.21 21.66
CA ILE A 161 3.24 5.23 20.27
C ILE A 161 1.74 4.96 20.31
N VAL A 162 0.99 6.00 20.70
CA VAL A 162 -0.46 6.02 20.53
C VAL A 162 -0.74 6.33 19.07
N MET A 163 -0.65 5.33 18.18
CA MET A 163 -1.39 5.39 16.93
C MET A 163 -2.87 5.41 17.31
N GLY A 164 -3.45 6.61 17.34
CA GLY A 164 -4.81 6.82 17.78
C GLY A 164 -5.73 5.86 17.05
N GLN A 165 -6.50 5.07 17.80
CA GLN A 165 -7.60 4.28 17.27
C GLN A 165 -8.47 5.20 16.41
N GLN A 166 -8.32 5.15 15.09
CA GLN A 166 -9.35 5.68 14.22
C GLN A 166 -10.53 4.74 14.40
N LYS A 167 -11.48 5.16 15.25
CA LYS A 167 -12.74 4.45 15.43
C LYS A 167 -13.41 4.36 14.07
N GLU A 168 -13.22 3.22 13.42
CA GLU A 168 -13.76 2.96 12.09
C GLU A 168 -15.29 2.97 12.21
N SER A 169 -15.92 4.01 11.65
CA SER A 169 -17.38 4.17 11.72
C SER A 169 -18.05 2.93 11.15
N LEU A 170 -19.09 2.43 11.82
CA LEU A 170 -19.95 1.35 11.32
C LEU A 170 -21.11 1.88 10.45
N PHE A 171 -21.19 3.19 10.26
CA PHE A 171 -22.23 3.86 9.50
C PHE A 171 -21.73 4.25 8.11
N CYS A 172 -22.54 3.96 7.11
CA CYS A 172 -22.26 4.27 5.72
C CYS A 172 -22.31 5.79 5.48
N PRO A 173 -21.31 6.39 4.81
CA PRO A 173 -21.29 7.83 4.55
C PRO A 173 -22.37 8.30 3.55
N ILE A 174 -23.01 7.38 2.83
CA ILE A 174 -24.08 7.70 1.87
C ILE A 174 -25.46 7.58 2.53
N THR A 175 -25.73 6.45 3.21
CA THR A 175 -27.04 6.19 3.80
C THR A 175 -27.17 6.69 5.21
N THR A 176 -26.05 6.97 5.89
CA THR A 176 -25.95 7.29 7.33
C THR A 176 -26.48 6.19 8.26
N LEU A 177 -26.79 5.01 7.72
CA LEU A 177 -27.23 3.81 8.44
C LEU A 177 -26.05 2.83 8.59
N LEU A 178 -26.24 1.79 9.40
CA LEU A 178 -25.29 0.66 9.45
C LEU A 178 -25.00 0.12 8.05
N PHE A 179 -23.77 -0.31 7.81
CA PHE A 179 -23.42 -0.87 6.49
C PHE A 179 -24.25 -2.10 6.14
N GLU A 180 -24.68 -2.17 4.87
CA GLU A 180 -25.33 -3.33 4.27
C GLU A 180 -24.48 -3.77 3.07
N GLU A 181 -24.06 -5.04 3.07
CA GLU A 181 -23.09 -5.60 2.12
C GLU A 181 -21.93 -4.61 1.85
N PRO A 182 -21.13 -4.24 2.85
CA PRO A 182 -20.13 -3.18 2.71
C PRO A 182 -19.12 -3.50 1.60
N VAL A 183 -18.78 -2.48 0.82
CA VAL A 183 -17.77 -2.52 -0.24
C VAL A 183 -16.80 -1.36 -0.11
N THR A 184 -15.52 -1.61 -0.37
CA THR A 184 -14.44 -0.62 -0.29
C THR A 184 -13.93 -0.27 -1.69
N GLY A 185 -13.71 1.02 -1.95
CA GLY A 185 -13.06 1.47 -3.17
C GLY A 185 -11.56 1.20 -3.15
N LYS A 186 -11.02 0.46 -4.12
CA LYS A 186 -9.58 0.17 -4.27
C LYS A 186 -8.72 1.44 -4.33
N VAL A 187 -9.24 2.49 -4.96
CA VAL A 187 -8.54 3.76 -5.20
C VAL A 187 -8.48 4.67 -3.97
N CYS A 188 -9.55 4.76 -3.17
CA CYS A 188 -9.65 5.72 -2.07
C CYS A 188 -9.75 5.08 -0.68
N LYS A 189 -9.89 3.75 -0.59
CA LYS A 189 -9.99 2.96 0.65
C LYS A 189 -11.19 3.29 1.56
N HIS A 190 -12.17 4.06 1.07
CA HIS A 190 -13.42 4.31 1.77
C HIS A 190 -14.45 3.20 1.52
N THR A 191 -15.26 2.91 2.56
CA THR A 191 -16.29 1.87 2.56
C THR A 191 -17.70 2.46 2.39
N TYR A 192 -18.56 1.77 1.65
CA TYR A 192 -19.95 2.14 1.37
C TYR A 192 -20.87 0.92 1.49
N SER A 193 -22.17 1.13 1.73
CA SER A 193 -23.16 0.06 1.48
C SER A 193 -23.26 -0.16 -0.03
N LYS A 194 -23.17 -1.41 -0.48
CA LYS A 194 -23.05 -1.78 -1.90
C LYS A 194 -24.14 -1.18 -2.77
N ASP A 195 -25.39 -1.32 -2.37
CA ASP A 195 -26.51 -0.80 -3.16
C ASP A 195 -26.49 0.73 -3.26
N ALA A 196 -26.11 1.41 -2.18
CA ALA A 196 -26.05 2.87 -2.13
C ALA A 196 -25.00 3.43 -3.12
N ILE A 197 -23.78 2.86 -3.13
CA ILE A 197 -22.73 3.32 -4.04
C ILE A 197 -23.02 2.91 -5.49
N LEU A 198 -23.55 1.71 -5.74
CA LEU A 198 -23.89 1.26 -7.10
C LEU A 198 -25.00 2.11 -7.72
N GLN A 199 -26.02 2.49 -6.94
CA GLN A 199 -27.06 3.42 -7.41
C GLN A 199 -26.46 4.78 -7.80
N LEU A 200 -25.53 5.29 -7.01
CA LEU A 200 -24.88 6.58 -7.27
C LEU A 200 -23.99 6.54 -8.52
N ILE A 201 -23.23 5.45 -8.71
CA ILE A 201 -22.41 5.20 -9.91
C ILE A 201 -23.30 5.14 -11.16
N ARG A 202 -24.39 4.38 -11.12
CA ARG A 202 -25.33 4.25 -12.26
C ARG A 202 -25.98 5.57 -12.62
N ARG A 203 -26.35 6.38 -11.63
CA ARG A 203 -26.93 7.72 -11.84
C ARG A 203 -25.97 8.70 -12.51
N ASN A 204 -24.66 8.53 -12.31
CA ASN A 204 -23.61 9.43 -12.80
C ASN A 204 -22.84 8.86 -14.01
N ARG A 205 -23.51 8.09 -14.88
CA ARG A 205 -22.91 7.53 -16.12
C ARG A 205 -21.71 6.61 -15.85
N ASN A 206 -21.86 5.71 -14.87
CA ASN A 206 -20.90 4.65 -14.49
C ASN A 206 -19.61 5.12 -13.81
N THR A 207 -19.55 6.38 -13.36
CA THR A 207 -18.44 6.90 -12.56
C THR A 207 -18.96 7.91 -11.55
N VAL A 208 -18.38 7.98 -10.36
CA VAL A 208 -18.71 9.02 -9.37
C VAL A 208 -17.46 9.47 -8.63
N VAL A 209 -17.41 10.73 -8.23
CA VAL A 209 -16.43 11.19 -7.24
C VAL A 209 -16.77 10.57 -5.88
N CYS A 210 -15.75 10.15 -5.14
CA CYS A 210 -15.86 9.63 -3.79
C CYS A 210 -16.84 10.48 -2.93
N PRO A 211 -17.92 9.90 -2.38
CA PRO A 211 -18.88 10.64 -1.56
C PRO A 211 -18.36 11.10 -0.20
N VAL A 212 -17.18 10.63 0.22
CA VAL A 212 -16.55 11.05 1.48
C VAL A 212 -15.96 12.45 1.30
N ALA A 213 -16.35 13.36 2.20
CA ALA A 213 -15.91 14.75 2.17
C ALA A 213 -14.37 14.86 2.14
N GLY A 214 -13.86 15.69 1.22
CA GLY A 214 -12.42 15.91 1.06
C GLY A 214 -11.70 14.88 0.17
N CYS A 215 -12.39 13.89 -0.38
CA CYS A 215 -11.82 12.96 -1.34
C CYS A 215 -12.27 13.29 -2.78
N ASP A 216 -11.32 13.36 -3.70
CA ASP A 216 -11.50 13.75 -5.11
C ASP A 216 -11.37 12.56 -6.10
N LYS A 217 -11.11 11.36 -5.57
CA LYS A 217 -10.90 10.15 -6.36
C LYS A 217 -12.20 9.70 -7.02
N HIS A 218 -12.10 9.29 -8.29
CA HIS A 218 -13.22 8.76 -9.06
C HIS A 218 -13.33 7.24 -8.85
N ILE A 219 -14.55 6.75 -8.68
CA ILE A 219 -14.86 5.36 -8.36
C ILE A 219 -15.83 4.81 -9.41
N THR A 220 -15.51 3.63 -9.93
CA THR A 220 -16.38 2.82 -10.80
C THR A 220 -16.77 1.52 -10.10
N GLU A 221 -17.72 0.78 -10.69
CA GLU A 221 -18.16 -0.51 -10.13
C GLU A 221 -17.02 -1.53 -10.03
N HIS A 222 -16.05 -1.51 -10.96
CA HIS A 222 -14.89 -2.40 -10.95
C HIS A 222 -13.86 -2.10 -9.85
N ASP A 223 -13.95 -0.90 -9.27
CA ASP A 223 -13.08 -0.46 -8.18
C ASP A 223 -13.59 -0.92 -6.82
N LEU A 224 -14.80 -1.47 -6.74
CA LEU A 224 -15.42 -1.90 -5.49
C LEU A 224 -15.05 -3.34 -5.18
N ILE A 225 -14.62 -3.59 -3.95
CA ILE A 225 -14.36 -4.93 -3.39
C ILE A 225 -15.21 -5.14 -2.14
N PRO A 226 -15.79 -6.33 -1.93
CA PRO A 226 -16.47 -6.66 -0.68
C PRO A 226 -15.55 -6.43 0.53
N ASN A 227 -16.08 -5.79 1.57
CA ASN A 227 -15.37 -5.51 2.82
C ASN A 227 -15.90 -6.41 3.94
N LYS A 228 -15.37 -7.64 4.00
CA LYS A 228 -15.78 -8.66 4.97
C LYS A 228 -15.49 -8.27 6.42
N ARG A 229 -14.49 -7.42 6.64
CA ARG A 229 -14.15 -6.88 7.96
C ARG A 229 -15.29 -6.01 8.52
N ILE A 230 -15.73 -5.00 7.75
CA ILE A 230 -16.85 -4.14 8.18
C ILE A 230 -18.16 -4.91 8.26
N GLU A 231 -18.39 -5.86 7.34
CA GLU A 231 -19.60 -6.71 7.36
C GLU A 231 -19.71 -7.47 8.68
N ARG A 232 -18.61 -8.08 9.14
CA ARG A 232 -18.54 -8.77 10.43
C ARG A 232 -18.67 -7.82 11.61
N LYS A 233 -18.03 -6.64 11.58
CA LYS A 233 -18.19 -5.63 12.65
C LYS A 233 -19.65 -5.19 12.80
N VAL A 234 -20.36 -4.93 11.70
CA VAL A 234 -21.80 -4.61 11.73
C VAL A 234 -22.64 -5.78 12.23
N ALA A 235 -22.33 -7.01 11.81
CA ALA A 235 -23.02 -8.20 12.32
C ALA A 235 -22.86 -8.35 13.83
N ARG A 236 -21.65 -8.14 14.38
CA ARG A 236 -21.41 -8.12 15.83
C ARG A 236 -22.20 -7.02 16.52
N TYR A 237 -22.20 -5.79 15.97
CA TYR A 237 -22.93 -4.66 16.52
C TYR A 237 -24.44 -4.91 16.63
N ARG A 238 -25.04 -5.54 15.60
CA ARG A 238 -26.45 -5.96 15.61
C ARG A 238 -26.76 -6.99 16.68
N VAL A 239 -25.85 -7.93 16.95
CA VAL A 239 -26.03 -8.99 17.96
C VAL A 239 -25.91 -8.44 19.39
N THR A 240 -25.08 -7.43 19.62
CA THR A 240 -24.89 -6.81 20.94
C THR A 240 -26.09 -5.94 21.38
N GLY A 241 -27.13 -5.80 20.55
CA GLY A 241 -28.34 -5.03 20.89
C GLY A 241 -28.13 -3.53 20.96
N ASN A 242 -27.05 -3.02 20.35
CA ASN A 242 -26.76 -1.59 20.28
C ASN A 242 -27.32 -0.95 19.00
N ASP A 243 -28.24 -1.60 18.28
CA ASP A 243 -28.81 -1.04 17.06
C ASP A 243 -29.69 0.17 17.42
N PRO A 244 -29.32 1.41 17.02
CA PRO A 244 -30.09 2.61 17.36
C PRO A 244 -31.51 2.63 16.76
N MET A 245 -31.85 1.67 15.89
CA MET A 245 -33.21 1.50 15.36
C MET A 245 -34.13 0.67 16.26
N ASP A 246 -33.60 -0.09 17.23
CA ASP A 246 -34.43 -0.87 18.17
C ASP A 246 -35.05 0.00 19.28
N ASP A 247 -34.52 1.21 19.51
CA ASP A 247 -35.00 2.17 20.52
C ASP A 247 -36.09 3.14 20.00
N VAL A 248 -36.53 3.00 18.74
CA VAL A 248 -37.57 3.88 18.18
C VAL A 248 -38.96 3.39 18.60
N GLU A 249 -39.41 3.81 19.78
CA GLU A 249 -40.82 3.71 20.15
C GLU A 249 -41.67 4.51 19.17
N TYR A 250 -42.43 3.81 18.31
CA TYR A 250 -43.49 4.44 17.51
C TYR A 250 -44.57 4.94 18.45
N MET A 251 -44.48 6.22 18.82
CA MET A 251 -45.60 6.95 19.42
C MET A 251 -46.72 6.98 18.37
N ASN A 252 -47.75 6.16 18.58
CA ASN A 252 -48.99 6.22 17.82
C ASN A 252 -49.59 7.61 18.01
N ILE A 253 -49.60 8.41 16.94
CA ILE A 253 -50.36 9.65 16.90
C ILE A 253 -51.78 9.24 16.50
N GLU A 254 -52.69 9.22 17.49
CA GLU A 254 -54.15 9.15 17.30
C GLU A 254 -54.70 10.39 16.58
#